data_AF-A0A972EA16-F1
#
_entry.id   AF-A0A972EA16-F1
#
_cell.length_a   1.000
_cell.length_b   1.000
_cell.length_c   1.000
_cell.angle_alpha   90.00
_cell.angle_beta   90.00
_cell.angle_gamma   90.00
#
_symmetry.space_group_name_H-M   'P 1'
#
loop_
_entity.id
_entity.type
_entity.pdbx_description
1 polymer ?
#
loop_
_entity_poly.entity_id
_entity_poly.type
_entity_poly.pdbx_seq_one_letter_code
_entity_poly.pdbx_strand_id
1 'polypeptide(L)'
;MNLLSSCALPAQEDVNFRTLEEGGAGTWKSVIVEDAALPGVRLYTPKDLPAAVERTTLPVVLFEGRDKDPYDKYLNEIASYGYVVVNTAGQEPDKVLKALQTTQGVFPDGRGDLVAWERVGVISTVGERTVLPVRSETLIYLHSSGPRYPAPYLFLTGGEDGPVLQSVYDTFFTEDKVFVAAATYPAGAEGTFSDPYGGSYAMLTLQWLEWVLKDKPWSRTVFTGEECICYFKGWGVQQRNENTVIE
;
A
#
# COMPACT_ATOMS: atom_id res chain seq x y z
N MET A 1 44.61 23.03 -28.39
CA MET A 1 44.39 23.22 -26.94
C MET A 1 42.93 22.91 -26.69
N ASN A 2 42.63 21.65 -26.36
CA ASN A 2 41.24 21.18 -26.18
C ASN A 2 40.77 21.55 -24.78
N LEU A 3 39.83 22.48 -24.70
CA LEU A 3 39.06 22.73 -23.48
C LEU A 3 37.93 21.68 -23.46
N LEU A 4 38.15 20.59 -22.73
CA LEU A 4 37.06 19.70 -22.33
C LEU A 4 36.22 20.44 -21.29
N SER A 5 35.05 20.91 -21.71
CA SER A 5 34.02 21.40 -20.81
C SER A 5 33.51 20.21 -19.99
N SER A 6 33.92 20.15 -18.72
CA SER A 6 33.31 19.25 -17.75
C SER A 6 31.86 19.68 -17.55
N CYS A 7 30.93 18.90 -18.08
CA CYS A 7 29.54 18.98 -17.69
C CYS A 7 29.46 18.29 -16.32
N ALA A 8 29.56 19.05 -15.23
CA ALA A 8 29.26 18.54 -13.91
C ALA A 8 27.75 18.28 -13.85
N LEU A 9 27.37 17.01 -13.62
CA LEU A 9 26.00 16.65 -13.27
C LEU A 9 25.62 17.43 -11.99
N PRO A 10 24.40 17.98 -11.88
CA PRO A 10 23.97 18.64 -10.65
C PRO A 10 24.07 17.66 -9.48
N ALA A 11 24.59 18.16 -8.36
CA ALA A 11 24.81 17.39 -7.15
C ALA A 11 23.47 16.85 -6.61
N GLN A 12 23.51 15.58 -6.20
CA GLN A 12 22.44 14.83 -5.56
C GLN A 12 22.32 15.27 -4.09
N GLU A 13 21.81 16.49 -3.83
CA GLU A 13 21.85 17.08 -2.46
C GLU A 13 20.51 17.06 -1.71
N ASP A 14 19.37 16.76 -2.34
CA ASP A 14 18.04 16.95 -1.72
C ASP A 14 17.21 15.68 -1.50
N VAL A 15 17.77 14.48 -1.72
CA VAL A 15 17.09 13.21 -1.44
C VAL A 15 17.55 12.61 -0.11
N ASN A 16 16.63 12.46 0.82
CA ASN A 16 16.89 11.90 2.15
C ASN A 16 16.41 10.45 2.24
N PHE A 17 17.34 9.55 2.57
CA PHE A 17 17.06 8.15 2.86
C PHE A 17 17.18 7.88 4.36
N ARG A 18 16.16 7.28 4.97
CA ARG A 18 16.23 6.81 6.34
C ARG A 18 15.68 5.40 6.50
N THR A 19 16.19 4.67 7.47
CA THR A 19 15.70 3.34 7.84
C THR A 19 14.83 3.44 9.08
N LEU A 20 13.71 2.70 9.09
CA LEU A 20 12.81 2.53 10.23
C LEU A 20 12.71 1.03 10.54
N GLU A 21 12.75 0.66 11.82
CA GLU A 21 12.59 -0.73 12.28
C GLU A 21 13.47 -1.73 11.51
N GLU A 22 14.76 -1.39 11.35
CA GLU A 22 15.75 -2.19 10.60
C GLU A 22 15.37 -2.45 9.12
N GLY A 23 14.42 -1.67 8.58
CA GLY A 23 13.86 -1.82 7.25
C GLY A 23 12.64 -2.73 7.18
N GLY A 24 11.97 -2.98 8.31
CA GLY A 24 10.82 -3.88 8.40
C GLY A 24 11.21 -5.34 8.58
N ALA A 25 10.23 -6.21 8.87
CA ALA A 25 10.46 -7.62 9.15
C ALA A 25 10.49 -8.49 7.88
N GLY A 26 10.06 -7.97 6.73
CA GLY A 26 10.09 -8.68 5.46
C GLY A 26 11.49 -8.96 4.92
N THR A 27 11.56 -9.76 3.84
CA THR A 27 12.82 -10.20 3.22
C THR A 27 13.60 -9.03 2.60
N TRP A 28 12.91 -7.98 2.16
CA TRP A 28 13.48 -6.88 1.39
C TRP A 28 13.55 -5.63 2.26
N LYS A 29 14.66 -5.40 2.96
CA LYS A 29 14.76 -4.27 3.89
C LYS A 29 14.42 -2.95 3.20
N SER A 30 13.46 -2.22 3.77
CA SER A 30 12.93 -0.98 3.22
C SER A 30 13.74 0.24 3.68
N VAL A 31 13.71 1.27 2.85
CA VAL A 31 14.13 2.63 3.16
C VAL A 31 12.98 3.59 2.88
N ILE A 32 12.91 4.62 3.70
CA ILE A 32 12.00 5.74 3.55
C ILE A 32 12.74 6.83 2.79
N VAL A 33 12.12 7.37 1.75
CA VAL A 33 12.67 8.39 0.87
C VAL A 33 11.80 9.63 0.91
N GLU A 34 12.43 10.78 1.13
CA GLU A 34 11.83 12.11 1.01
C GLU A 34 12.72 12.93 0.06
N ASP A 35 12.11 13.64 -0.88
CA ASP A 35 12.80 14.43 -1.90
C ASP A 35 12.18 15.84 -1.92
N ALA A 36 13.02 16.88 -1.92
CA ALA A 36 12.55 18.27 -1.98
C ALA A 36 11.74 18.58 -3.26
N ALA A 37 11.97 17.85 -4.36
CA ALA A 37 11.20 17.94 -5.59
C ALA A 37 9.77 17.37 -5.47
N LEU A 38 9.52 16.54 -4.45
CA LEU A 38 8.22 15.91 -4.17
C LEU A 38 7.73 16.30 -2.76
N PRO A 39 7.49 17.59 -2.48
CA PRO A 39 7.20 18.06 -1.14
C PRO A 39 5.96 17.37 -0.55
N GLY A 40 6.12 16.79 0.64
CA GLY A 40 5.06 16.08 1.35
C GLY A 40 4.83 14.63 0.91
N VAL A 41 5.28 14.23 -0.28
CA VAL A 41 5.23 12.82 -0.70
C VAL A 41 6.33 12.07 0.04
N ARG A 42 5.98 10.91 0.61
CA ARG A 42 6.93 10.00 1.22
C ARG A 42 6.87 8.66 0.54
N LEU A 43 8.03 8.17 0.11
CA LEU A 43 8.18 6.87 -0.51
C LEU A 43 8.76 5.88 0.49
N TYR A 44 8.29 4.64 0.43
CA TYR A 44 8.85 3.48 1.13
C TYR A 44 9.13 2.43 0.06
N THR A 45 10.36 1.98 -0.02
CA THR A 45 10.78 1.06 -1.08
C THR A 45 11.81 0.08 -0.53
N PRO A 46 11.92 -1.15 -1.06
CA PRO A 46 13.10 -1.96 -0.87
C PRO A 46 14.37 -1.15 -1.10
N LYS A 47 15.40 -1.41 -0.30
CA LYS A 47 16.72 -0.78 -0.43
C LYS A 47 17.46 -1.26 -1.66
N ASP A 48 17.26 -2.54 -2.03
CA ASP A 48 17.90 -3.20 -3.17
C ASP A 48 16.81 -3.70 -4.12
N LEU A 49 16.42 -2.84 -5.07
CA LEU A 49 15.40 -3.16 -6.08
C LEU A 49 15.88 -4.28 -7.02
N PRO A 50 17.14 -4.28 -7.52
CA PRO A 50 17.67 -5.38 -8.33
C PRO A 50 17.53 -6.75 -7.66
N ALA A 51 17.96 -6.90 -6.40
CA ALA A 51 17.81 -8.16 -5.67
C ALA A 51 16.33 -8.52 -5.42
N ALA A 52 15.46 -7.51 -5.28
CA ALA A 52 14.04 -7.75 -5.11
C ALA A 52 13.40 -8.37 -6.34
N VAL A 53 13.65 -7.79 -7.52
CA VAL A 53 13.03 -8.24 -8.78
C VAL A 53 13.50 -9.61 -9.26
N GLU A 54 14.59 -10.14 -8.71
CA GLU A 54 14.99 -11.54 -8.93
C GLU A 54 13.99 -12.55 -8.34
N ARG A 55 13.18 -12.13 -7.35
CA ARG A 55 12.33 -13.04 -6.56
C ARG A 55 10.88 -12.62 -6.45
N THR A 56 10.54 -11.37 -6.79
CA THR A 56 9.17 -10.86 -6.69
C THR A 56 8.95 -9.69 -7.65
N THR A 57 7.70 -9.35 -7.93
CA THR A 57 7.36 -8.07 -8.57
C THR A 57 7.38 -6.95 -7.54
N LEU A 58 7.52 -5.71 -8.00
CA LEU A 58 7.44 -4.49 -7.18
C LEU A 58 6.20 -3.65 -7.54
N PRO A 59 4.97 -4.09 -7.20
CA PRO A 59 3.76 -3.28 -7.40
C PRO A 59 3.81 -1.99 -6.60
N VAL A 60 3.06 -0.99 -7.06
CA VAL A 60 2.88 0.27 -6.37
C VAL A 60 1.66 0.21 -5.45
N VAL A 61 1.82 0.67 -4.22
CA VAL A 61 0.72 0.86 -3.27
C VAL A 61 0.62 2.33 -2.91
N LEU A 62 -0.41 3.00 -3.41
CA LEU A 62 -0.68 4.38 -3.03
C LEU A 62 -1.42 4.41 -1.69
N PHE A 63 -0.98 5.26 -0.78
CA PHE A 63 -1.64 5.49 0.50
C PHE A 63 -2.23 6.90 0.51
N GLU A 64 -3.56 6.97 0.60
CA GLU A 64 -4.30 8.20 0.81
C GLU A 64 -4.64 8.38 2.29
N GLY A 65 -3.75 9.09 2.98
CA GLY A 65 -3.94 9.49 4.36
C GLY A 65 -3.20 10.79 4.67
N ARG A 66 -3.32 11.23 5.93
CA ARG A 66 -2.62 12.44 6.39
C ARG A 66 -1.10 12.23 6.30
N ASP A 67 -0.37 13.28 5.95
CA ASP A 67 1.08 13.30 6.10
C ASP A 67 1.44 13.37 7.60
N LYS A 68 2.46 12.60 8.01
CA LYS A 68 3.07 12.58 9.36
C LYS A 68 2.16 12.17 10.54
N ASP A 69 1.33 11.16 10.34
CA ASP A 69 0.56 10.44 11.38
C ASP A 69 0.98 8.95 11.37
N PRO A 70 0.57 8.07 12.33
CA PRO A 70 1.33 6.89 12.79
C PRO A 70 1.55 5.73 11.79
N TYR A 71 1.34 5.94 10.50
CA TYR A 71 1.40 4.95 9.44
C TYR A 71 2.82 4.57 9.00
N ASP A 72 3.86 5.32 9.38
CA ASP A 72 5.24 5.08 8.92
C ASP A 72 5.67 3.62 9.13
N LYS A 73 5.37 3.02 10.29
CA LYS A 73 5.71 1.60 10.58
C LYS A 73 4.93 0.64 9.68
N TYR A 74 3.63 0.88 9.53
CA TYR A 74 2.74 0.10 8.68
C TYR A 74 3.14 0.15 7.19
N LEU A 75 3.43 1.35 6.66
CA LEU A 75 3.82 1.53 5.26
C LEU A 75 5.24 0.99 5.00
N ASN A 76 6.17 1.20 5.95
CA ASN A 76 7.51 0.60 5.91
C ASN A 76 7.44 -0.93 5.92
N GLU A 77 6.56 -1.50 6.74
CA GLU A 77 6.39 -2.95 6.78
C GLU A 77 5.88 -3.48 5.45
N ILE A 78 4.85 -2.87 4.86
CA ILE A 78 4.36 -3.29 3.53
C ILE A 78 5.48 -3.23 2.50
N ALA A 79 6.24 -2.14 2.45
CA ALA A 79 7.36 -2.01 1.52
C ALA A 79 8.42 -3.10 1.72
N SER A 80 8.61 -3.56 2.97
CA SER A 80 9.58 -4.61 3.29
C SER A 80 9.26 -5.98 2.71
N TYR A 81 8.05 -6.18 2.17
CA TYR A 81 7.59 -7.38 1.46
C TYR A 81 7.68 -7.25 -0.07
N GLY A 82 8.44 -6.26 -0.55
CA GLY A 82 8.68 -6.03 -1.98
C GLY A 82 7.56 -5.25 -2.64
N TYR A 83 7.19 -4.11 -2.04
CA TYR A 83 6.24 -3.16 -2.62
C TYR A 83 6.88 -1.77 -2.65
N VAL A 84 6.51 -0.95 -3.63
CA VAL A 84 6.80 0.48 -3.62
C VAL A 84 5.58 1.19 -3.06
N VAL A 85 5.67 1.65 -1.82
CA VAL A 85 4.56 2.31 -1.13
C VAL A 85 4.75 3.82 -1.19
N VAL A 86 3.70 4.55 -1.56
CA VAL A 86 3.75 6.01 -1.76
C VAL A 86 2.66 6.65 -0.91
N ASN A 87 3.02 7.42 0.11
CA ASN A 87 2.06 8.31 0.76
C ASN A 87 1.89 9.56 -0.11
N THR A 88 0.70 9.74 -0.67
CA THR A 88 0.40 10.87 -1.58
C THR A 88 0.24 12.20 -0.85
N ALA A 89 0.09 12.18 0.48
CA ALA A 89 -0.14 13.36 1.31
C ALA A 89 -1.29 14.26 0.80
N GLY A 90 -2.35 13.63 0.26
CA GLY A 90 -3.52 14.32 -0.29
C GLY A 90 -3.32 14.91 -1.69
N GLN A 91 -2.17 14.65 -2.35
CA GLN A 91 -1.93 15.00 -3.74
C GLN A 91 -2.60 14.00 -4.69
N GLU A 92 -2.88 14.45 -5.91
CA GLU A 92 -3.55 13.64 -6.93
C GLU A 92 -2.67 12.43 -7.36
N PRO A 93 -3.17 11.18 -7.21
CA PRO A 93 -2.45 9.95 -7.51
C PRO A 93 -1.67 9.93 -8.83
N ASP A 94 -2.32 10.24 -9.95
CA ASP A 94 -1.68 10.16 -11.27
C ASP A 94 -0.56 11.19 -11.43
N LYS A 95 -0.69 12.36 -10.80
CA LYS A 95 0.38 13.38 -10.81
C LYS A 95 1.58 12.90 -10.00
N VAL A 96 1.35 12.30 -8.83
CA VAL A 96 2.41 11.73 -7.99
C VAL A 96 3.13 10.59 -8.72
N LEU A 97 2.39 9.65 -9.31
CA LEU A 97 2.97 8.55 -10.08
C LEU A 97 3.84 9.05 -11.24
N LYS A 98 3.35 10.00 -12.03
CA LYS A 98 4.10 10.60 -13.14
C LYS A 98 5.36 11.32 -12.65
N ALA A 99 5.28 12.01 -11.51
CA ALA A 99 6.43 12.70 -10.93
C ALA A 99 7.49 11.68 -10.46
N LEU A 100 7.09 10.61 -9.78
CA LEU A 100 8.01 9.54 -9.35
C LEU A 100 8.72 8.85 -10.53
N GLN A 101 8.02 8.62 -11.65
CA GLN A 101 8.60 8.03 -12.86
C GLN A 101 9.65 8.91 -13.53
N THR A 102 9.65 10.21 -13.26
CA THR A 102 10.52 11.19 -13.93
C THR A 102 11.57 11.82 -13.01
N THR A 103 11.40 11.71 -11.70
CA THR A 103 12.33 12.27 -10.71
C THR A 103 13.54 11.33 -10.57
N GLN A 104 14.74 11.86 -10.79
CA GLN A 104 15.97 11.09 -10.64
C GLN A 104 16.36 10.96 -9.16
N GLY A 105 16.85 9.78 -8.78
CA GLY A 105 17.42 9.57 -7.44
C GLY A 105 16.41 9.24 -6.33
N VAL A 106 15.10 9.34 -6.57
CA VAL A 106 14.07 8.94 -5.58
C VAL A 106 14.04 7.44 -5.31
N PHE A 107 14.51 6.64 -6.28
CA PHE A 107 14.71 5.20 -6.10
C PHE A 107 16.18 4.91 -5.80
N PRO A 108 16.50 4.00 -4.86
CA PRO A 108 17.85 3.51 -4.64
C PRO A 108 18.51 3.09 -5.97
N ASP A 109 19.76 3.53 -6.17
CA ASP A 109 20.54 3.33 -7.39
C ASP A 109 19.87 3.85 -8.69
N GLY A 110 18.86 4.70 -8.57
CA GLY A 110 18.08 5.24 -9.70
C GLY A 110 17.20 4.21 -10.41
N ARG A 111 16.93 3.05 -9.79
CA ARG A 111 16.29 1.89 -10.44
C ARG A 111 14.76 1.92 -10.45
N GLY A 112 14.17 3.09 -10.71
CA GLY A 112 12.71 3.24 -10.87
C GLY A 112 12.14 2.48 -12.08
N ASP A 113 13.00 2.07 -13.02
CA ASP A 113 12.67 1.22 -14.17
C ASP A 113 12.23 -0.20 -13.79
N LEU A 114 12.56 -0.65 -12.57
CA LEU A 114 12.22 -1.99 -12.06
C LEU A 114 10.84 -2.08 -11.39
N VAL A 115 10.16 -0.94 -11.23
CA VAL A 115 8.86 -0.86 -10.56
C VAL A 115 7.75 -1.28 -11.52
N ALA A 116 6.82 -2.10 -11.05
CA ALA A 116 5.67 -2.57 -11.82
C ALA A 116 4.56 -1.51 -11.82
N TRP A 117 4.76 -0.43 -12.59
CA TRP A 117 3.88 0.74 -12.66
C TRP A 117 2.46 0.44 -13.15
N GLU A 118 2.25 -0.70 -13.79
CA GLU A 118 0.95 -1.20 -14.22
C GLU A 118 0.13 -1.85 -13.11
N ARG A 119 0.78 -2.25 -11.99
CA ARG A 119 0.15 -2.93 -10.86
C ARG A 119 0.03 -1.98 -9.68
N VAL A 120 -1.11 -1.31 -9.60
CA VAL A 120 -1.36 -0.26 -8.60
C VAL A 120 -2.51 -0.64 -7.69
N GLY A 121 -2.23 -0.75 -6.39
CA GLY A 121 -3.25 -0.80 -5.35
C GLY A 121 -3.36 0.54 -4.63
N VAL A 122 -4.54 0.82 -4.09
CA VAL A 122 -4.78 2.01 -3.25
C VAL A 122 -5.19 1.56 -1.85
N ILE A 123 -4.63 2.22 -0.84
CA ILE A 123 -5.04 2.11 0.55
C ILE A 123 -5.52 3.49 0.98
N SER A 124 -6.79 3.62 1.35
CA SER A 124 -7.40 4.90 1.65
C SER A 124 -7.95 4.94 3.07
N THR A 125 -7.66 6.05 3.76
CA THR A 125 -8.29 6.43 5.03
C THR A 125 -9.37 7.50 4.86
N VAL A 126 -9.53 8.05 3.64
CA VAL A 126 -10.40 9.20 3.35
C VAL A 126 -11.75 8.81 2.74
N GLY A 127 -11.97 7.51 2.49
CA GLY A 127 -13.27 6.94 2.17
C GLY A 127 -13.87 7.45 0.86
N GLU A 128 -15.07 8.04 0.90
CA GLU A 128 -15.75 8.57 -0.29
C GLU A 128 -14.97 9.64 -1.06
N ARG A 129 -13.99 10.28 -0.43
CA ARG A 129 -13.11 11.27 -1.07
C ARG A 129 -11.87 10.66 -1.72
N THR A 130 -11.76 9.33 -1.73
CA THR A 130 -10.64 8.62 -2.34
C THR A 130 -10.53 9.00 -3.80
N VAL A 131 -9.34 9.43 -4.22
CA VAL A 131 -9.04 9.63 -5.63
C VAL A 131 -8.31 8.39 -6.13
N LEU A 132 -8.72 7.89 -7.29
CA LEU A 132 -8.12 6.70 -7.87
C LEU A 132 -7.31 7.13 -9.10
N PRO A 133 -6.09 6.60 -9.29
CA PRO A 133 -5.39 6.77 -10.55
C PRO A 133 -6.17 6.13 -11.70
N VAL A 134 -5.84 6.48 -12.95
CA VAL A 134 -6.54 6.01 -14.16
C VAL A 134 -6.74 4.49 -14.18
N ARG A 135 -5.81 3.74 -13.58
CA ARG A 135 -5.96 2.31 -13.31
C ARG A 135 -5.56 2.01 -11.88
N SER A 136 -6.41 1.25 -11.21
CA SER A 136 -6.08 0.55 -9.98
C SER A 136 -6.59 -0.88 -10.13
N GLU A 137 -5.89 -1.83 -9.52
CA GLU A 137 -6.30 -3.24 -9.46
C GLU A 137 -7.10 -3.54 -8.20
N THR A 138 -6.86 -2.80 -7.12
CA THR A 138 -7.51 -3.01 -5.83
C THR A 138 -7.55 -1.75 -4.98
N LEU A 139 -8.50 -1.73 -4.04
CA LEU A 139 -8.66 -0.70 -3.04
C LEU A 139 -8.84 -1.32 -1.64
N ILE A 140 -8.16 -0.78 -0.64
CA ILE A 140 -8.36 -1.08 0.77
C ILE A 140 -8.88 0.17 1.46
N TYR A 141 -10.11 0.13 1.97
CA TYR A 141 -10.66 1.17 2.82
C TYR A 141 -10.30 0.90 4.29
N LEU A 142 -9.36 1.67 4.82
CA LEU A 142 -8.97 1.66 6.22
C LEU A 142 -9.87 2.59 7.03
N HIS A 143 -10.54 2.07 8.04
CA HIS A 143 -11.38 2.85 8.98
C HIS A 143 -12.34 3.83 8.29
N SER A 144 -12.76 3.50 7.09
CA SER A 144 -13.62 4.30 6.26
C SER A 144 -14.48 3.36 5.43
N SER A 145 -15.58 3.90 4.93
CA SER A 145 -16.30 3.36 3.81
C SER A 145 -16.04 4.26 2.61
N GLY A 146 -16.20 3.73 1.41
CA GLY A 146 -16.24 4.55 0.21
C GLY A 146 -17.23 3.96 -0.78
N PRO A 147 -17.41 4.60 -1.93
CA PRO A 147 -18.27 4.05 -2.95
C PRO A 147 -17.74 2.69 -3.44
N ARG A 148 -18.60 1.96 -4.14
CA ARG A 148 -18.25 0.72 -4.82
C ARG A 148 -17.05 0.95 -5.75
N TYR A 149 -16.16 -0.02 -5.78
CA TYR A 149 -14.97 0.00 -6.61
C TYR A 149 -15.06 -1.15 -7.64
N PRO A 150 -14.75 -0.92 -8.93
CA PRO A 150 -15.02 -1.90 -10.00
C PRO A 150 -14.02 -3.07 -10.09
N ALA A 151 -13.16 -3.25 -9.08
CA ALA A 151 -12.29 -4.41 -8.92
C ALA A 151 -12.32 -4.85 -7.45
N PRO A 152 -11.66 -5.95 -7.04
CA PRO A 152 -11.72 -6.43 -5.66
C PRO A 152 -11.33 -5.35 -4.64
N TYR A 153 -12.10 -5.20 -3.57
CA TYR A 153 -11.77 -4.28 -2.47
C TYR A 153 -12.03 -4.86 -1.08
N LEU A 154 -11.28 -4.33 -0.11
CA LEU A 154 -11.31 -4.72 1.29
C LEU A 154 -11.69 -3.54 2.18
N PHE A 155 -12.69 -3.71 3.04
CA PHE A 155 -12.85 -2.87 4.22
C PHE A 155 -12.03 -3.45 5.36
N LEU A 156 -11.17 -2.66 5.97
CA LEU A 156 -10.36 -3.06 7.13
C LEU A 156 -10.61 -2.08 8.28
N THR A 157 -11.16 -2.59 9.38
CA THR A 157 -11.73 -1.77 10.46
C THR A 157 -11.31 -2.26 11.84
N GLY A 158 -11.24 -1.31 12.79
CA GLY A 158 -10.68 -1.54 14.13
C GLY A 158 -11.67 -1.77 15.26
N GLY A 159 -12.87 -2.27 15.01
CA GLY A 159 -13.70 -2.69 16.13
C GLY A 159 -15.17 -2.82 15.78
N GLU A 160 -15.91 -3.37 16.74
CA GLU A 160 -17.31 -3.79 16.56
C GLU A 160 -18.32 -2.65 16.78
N ASP A 161 -17.89 -1.50 17.31
CA ASP A 161 -18.80 -0.41 17.68
C ASP A 161 -18.38 0.94 17.09
N GLY A 162 -19.24 1.50 16.24
CA GLY A 162 -19.15 2.90 15.81
C GLY A 162 -19.85 3.21 14.47
N PRO A 163 -20.02 4.49 14.13
CA PRO A 163 -20.58 4.94 12.85
C PRO A 163 -19.85 4.41 11.61
N VAL A 164 -18.54 4.14 11.74
CA VAL A 164 -17.71 3.61 10.65
C VAL A 164 -18.11 2.18 10.29
N LEU A 165 -18.31 1.30 11.29
CA LEU A 165 -18.70 -0.08 11.01
C LEU A 165 -20.09 -0.16 10.41
N GLN A 166 -21.03 0.67 10.89
CA GLN A 166 -22.36 0.77 10.28
C GLN A 166 -22.26 1.20 8.81
N SER A 167 -21.46 2.23 8.51
CA SER A 167 -21.28 2.69 7.13
C SER A 167 -20.61 1.65 6.22
N VAL A 168 -19.67 0.87 6.76
CA VAL A 168 -19.09 -0.29 6.07
C VAL A 168 -20.17 -1.32 5.78
N TYR A 169 -21.02 -1.67 6.74
CA TYR A 169 -22.12 -2.61 6.53
C TYR A 169 -23.15 -2.10 5.53
N ASP A 170 -23.56 -0.84 5.61
CA ASP A 170 -24.49 -0.23 4.67
C ASP A 170 -23.97 -0.33 3.22
N THR A 171 -22.67 -0.12 3.04
CA THR A 171 -22.01 -0.30 1.74
C THR A 171 -21.89 -1.77 1.36
N PHE A 172 -21.41 -2.61 2.27
CA PHE A 172 -21.13 -4.02 2.06
C PHE A 172 -22.38 -4.85 1.74
N PHE A 173 -23.54 -4.50 2.29
CA PHE A 173 -24.81 -5.20 2.05
C PHE A 173 -25.53 -4.76 0.76
N THR A 174 -25.04 -3.73 0.07
CA THR A 174 -25.54 -3.38 -1.26
C THR A 174 -25.07 -4.42 -2.29
N GLU A 175 -25.90 -4.76 -3.30
CA GLU A 175 -25.51 -5.73 -4.34
C GLU A 175 -24.32 -5.21 -5.17
N ASP A 176 -23.28 -6.05 -5.29
CA ASP A 176 -22.06 -5.77 -6.05
C ASP A 176 -21.70 -6.98 -6.93
N LYS A 177 -20.92 -6.76 -8.00
CA LYS A 177 -20.48 -7.82 -8.93
C LYS A 177 -19.02 -8.22 -8.76
N VAL A 178 -18.29 -7.48 -7.93
CA VAL A 178 -16.88 -7.73 -7.63
C VAL A 178 -16.71 -8.46 -6.30
N PHE A 179 -15.56 -9.11 -6.09
CA PHE A 179 -15.26 -9.71 -4.79
C PHE A 179 -15.04 -8.60 -3.75
N VAL A 180 -15.72 -8.70 -2.61
CA VAL A 180 -15.61 -7.73 -1.51
C VAL A 180 -15.40 -8.47 -0.22
N ALA A 181 -14.46 -8.01 0.60
CA ALA A 181 -14.29 -8.47 1.97
C ALA A 181 -14.40 -7.32 2.97
N ALA A 182 -14.87 -7.65 4.17
CA ALA A 182 -14.84 -6.78 5.33
C ALA A 182 -14.15 -7.52 6.47
N ALA A 183 -13.07 -6.93 6.99
CA ALA A 183 -12.28 -7.45 8.09
C ALA A 183 -12.36 -6.52 9.30
N THR A 184 -12.65 -7.10 10.46
CA THR A 184 -12.80 -6.39 11.75
C THR A 184 -11.79 -6.94 12.76
N TYR A 185 -11.13 -6.04 13.49
CA TYR A 185 -10.19 -6.38 14.56
C TYR A 185 -10.38 -5.44 15.75
N PRO A 186 -10.36 -5.88 17.02
CA PRO A 186 -10.68 -5.04 18.16
C PRO A 186 -9.51 -4.11 18.58
N ALA A 187 -9.09 -3.17 17.72
CA ALA A 187 -7.97 -2.23 17.98
C ALA A 187 -8.39 -0.77 18.23
N GLY A 188 -9.68 -0.45 18.22
CA GLY A 188 -10.20 0.92 18.26
C GLY A 188 -9.93 1.72 16.99
N ALA A 189 -10.22 3.02 17.04
CA ALA A 189 -10.08 3.93 15.89
C ALA A 189 -8.63 4.10 15.41
N GLU A 190 -7.66 3.97 16.32
CA GLU A 190 -6.24 4.12 16.03
C GLU A 190 -5.64 2.90 15.32
N GLY A 191 -6.34 1.76 15.30
CA GLY A 191 -5.85 0.53 14.69
C GLY A 191 -4.52 0.06 15.31
N THR A 192 -3.71 -0.66 14.50
CA THR A 192 -2.40 -1.19 14.94
C THR A 192 -1.22 -0.48 14.26
N PHE A 193 -1.44 0.67 13.62
CA PHE A 193 -0.43 1.34 12.78
C PHE A 193 0.86 1.71 13.53
N SER A 194 0.73 2.08 14.80
CA SER A 194 1.85 2.48 15.67
C SER A 194 2.56 1.31 16.35
N ASP A 195 1.98 0.11 16.28
CA ASP A 195 2.61 -1.11 16.80
C ASP A 195 3.89 -1.40 16.02
N PRO A 196 4.86 -2.13 16.60
CA PRO A 196 6.03 -2.59 15.86
C PRO A 196 5.62 -3.23 14.53
N TYR A 197 6.25 -2.81 13.43
CA TYR A 197 5.97 -3.32 12.09
C TYR A 197 4.52 -3.11 11.63
N GLY A 198 3.80 -2.13 12.19
CA GLY A 198 2.40 -1.87 11.86
C GLY A 198 1.41 -2.94 12.33
N GLY A 199 1.86 -3.85 13.19
CA GLY A 199 1.03 -4.82 13.90
C GLY A 199 0.21 -5.74 13.00
N SER A 200 -0.94 -6.18 13.52
CA SER A 200 -1.78 -7.17 12.83
C SER A 200 -2.42 -6.61 11.54
N TYR A 201 -2.56 -5.29 11.44
CA TYR A 201 -3.08 -4.65 10.23
C TYR A 201 -2.12 -4.82 9.07
N ALA A 202 -0.81 -4.59 9.27
CA ALA A 202 0.18 -4.78 8.20
C ALA A 202 0.12 -6.21 7.67
N MET A 203 0.05 -7.19 8.57
CA MET A 203 -0.02 -8.61 8.22
C MET A 203 -1.26 -8.97 7.40
N LEU A 204 -2.45 -8.47 7.76
CA LEU A 204 -3.68 -8.77 7.01
C LEU A 204 -3.71 -8.03 5.66
N THR A 205 -3.30 -6.77 5.64
CA THR A 205 -3.13 -5.98 4.42
C THR A 205 -2.20 -6.70 3.43
N LEU A 206 -1.08 -7.23 3.92
CA LEU A 206 -0.14 -7.99 3.08
C LEU A 206 -0.80 -9.19 2.42
N GLN A 207 -1.67 -9.93 3.11
CA GLN A 207 -2.37 -11.06 2.49
C GLN A 207 -3.27 -10.62 1.33
N TRP A 208 -3.96 -9.48 1.49
CA TRP A 208 -4.79 -8.93 0.43
C TRP A 208 -3.95 -8.50 -0.78
N LEU A 209 -2.88 -7.74 -0.53
CA LEU A 209 -1.99 -7.25 -1.59
C LEU A 209 -1.23 -8.38 -2.27
N GLU A 210 -0.87 -9.44 -1.55
CA GLU A 210 -0.25 -10.63 -2.12
C GLU A 210 -1.18 -11.35 -3.09
N TRP A 211 -2.46 -11.47 -2.71
CA TRP A 211 -3.45 -12.08 -3.57
C TRP A 211 -3.67 -11.26 -4.84
N VAL A 212 -3.94 -9.96 -4.71
CA VAL A 212 -4.39 -9.16 -5.87
C VAL A 212 -3.24 -8.60 -6.70
N LEU A 213 -2.17 -8.09 -6.09
CA LEU A 213 -1.08 -7.43 -6.83
C LEU A 213 0.12 -8.35 -7.14
N LYS A 214 0.19 -9.54 -6.53
CA LYS A 214 1.28 -10.51 -6.74
C LYS A 214 0.79 -11.88 -7.19
N ASP A 215 -0.49 -12.00 -7.52
CA ASP A 215 -1.11 -13.24 -8.01
C ASP A 215 -0.84 -14.45 -7.12
N LYS A 216 -0.84 -14.26 -5.79
CA LYS A 216 -0.65 -15.36 -4.84
C LYS A 216 -2.00 -15.94 -4.42
N PRO A 217 -2.52 -16.99 -5.07
CA PRO A 217 -3.88 -17.48 -4.83
C PRO A 217 -4.07 -18.02 -3.41
N TRP A 218 -3.01 -18.49 -2.75
CA TRP A 218 -3.11 -18.98 -1.37
C TRP A 218 -3.44 -17.87 -0.37
N SER A 219 -3.04 -16.62 -0.62
CA SER A 219 -3.36 -15.49 0.29
C SER A 219 -4.86 -15.14 0.26
N ARG A 220 -5.58 -15.57 -0.79
CA ARG A 220 -7.05 -15.45 -0.90
C ARG A 220 -7.79 -16.19 0.20
N THR A 221 -7.26 -17.32 0.67
CA THR A 221 -7.97 -18.24 1.59
C THR A 221 -8.28 -17.58 2.94
N VAL A 222 -7.47 -16.59 3.32
CA VAL A 222 -7.68 -15.71 4.48
C VAL A 222 -9.02 -14.97 4.39
N PHE A 223 -9.47 -14.65 3.18
CA PHE A 223 -10.68 -13.87 2.93
C PHE A 223 -11.88 -14.71 2.48
N THR A 224 -11.66 -15.93 1.96
CA THR A 224 -12.75 -16.85 1.58
C THR A 224 -13.18 -17.77 2.73
N GLY A 225 -12.34 -17.96 3.75
CA GLY A 225 -12.62 -18.88 4.86
C GLY A 225 -12.44 -20.35 4.49
N GLU A 226 -11.89 -20.65 3.31
CA GLU A 226 -11.57 -22.01 2.87
C GLU A 226 -10.36 -22.60 3.60
N GLU A 227 -9.43 -21.75 4.06
CA GLU A 227 -8.41 -22.13 5.03
C GLU A 227 -8.51 -21.30 6.30
N CYS A 228 -8.14 -21.93 7.41
CA CYS A 228 -8.28 -21.42 8.76
C CYS A 228 -7.66 -20.01 8.90
N ILE A 229 -8.49 -18.98 9.12
CA ILE A 229 -8.10 -17.65 9.67
C ILE A 229 -7.34 -17.73 11.01
N CYS A 230 -7.08 -18.95 11.49
CA CYS A 230 -6.49 -19.34 12.76
C CYS A 230 -5.10 -18.73 13.02
N TYR A 231 -4.40 -18.25 11.98
CA TYR A 231 -3.17 -17.46 12.12
C TYR A 231 -3.43 -15.97 12.41
N PHE A 232 -4.58 -15.43 12.01
CA PHE A 232 -5.04 -14.06 12.25
C PHE A 232 -6.00 -14.00 13.45
N LYS A 233 -5.49 -14.40 14.63
CA LYS A 233 -6.28 -14.40 15.86
C LYS A 233 -6.87 -13.02 16.15
N GLY A 234 -8.16 -12.99 16.45
CA GLY A 234 -8.90 -11.76 16.77
C GLY A 234 -9.50 -11.05 15.56
N TRP A 235 -9.20 -11.49 14.33
CA TRP A 235 -9.87 -10.99 13.13
C TRP A 235 -11.19 -11.72 12.89
N GLY A 236 -12.24 -10.94 12.62
CA GLY A 236 -13.45 -11.40 11.95
C GLY A 236 -13.39 -11.01 10.47
N VAL A 237 -13.75 -11.93 9.57
CA VAL A 237 -13.81 -11.65 8.13
C VAL A 237 -15.15 -12.09 7.57
N GLN A 238 -15.74 -11.21 6.77
CA GLN A 238 -16.94 -11.48 5.98
C GLN A 238 -16.62 -11.20 4.51
N GLN A 239 -17.21 -11.96 3.59
CA GLN A 239 -16.95 -11.83 2.16
C GLN A 239 -18.24 -11.94 1.34
N ARG A 240 -18.17 -11.44 0.10
CA ARG A 240 -19.22 -11.58 -0.92
C ARG A 240 -18.60 -11.84 -2.30
N ASN A 241 -19.38 -12.52 -3.13
CA ASN A 241 -19.06 -12.84 -4.52
C ASN A 241 -17.81 -13.72 -4.69
N GLU A 242 -17.72 -14.79 -3.89
CA GLU A 242 -16.65 -15.80 -3.98
C GLU A 242 -16.43 -16.38 -5.40
N ASN A 243 -17.48 -16.39 -6.23
CA ASN A 243 -17.40 -16.90 -7.60
C ASN A 243 -16.89 -15.87 -8.62
N THR A 244 -16.56 -14.64 -8.21
CA THR A 244 -15.89 -13.67 -9.08
C THR A 244 -14.49 -14.19 -9.41
N VAL A 245 -14.29 -14.58 -10.67
CA VAL A 245 -12.97 -14.84 -11.22
C VAL A 245 -12.28 -13.49 -11.42
N ILE A 246 -11.18 -13.27 -10.73
CA ILE A 246 -10.27 -12.14 -11.03
C ILE A 246 -9.46 -12.65 -12.24
N GLU A 247 -9.82 -12.18 -13.44
CA GLU A 247 -9.15 -12.53 -14.71
C GLU A 247 -7.75 -11.91 -14.80
#